data_AF-A0A2N6AJD6-F1
#
_entry.id   AF-A0A2N6AJD6-F1
#
_cell.length_a   1.000
_cell.length_b   1.000
_cell.length_c   1.000
_cell.angle_alpha   90.00
_cell.angle_beta   90.00
_cell.angle_gamma   90.00
#
_symmetry.space_group_name_H-M   'P 1'
#
loop_
_entity.id
_entity.type
_entity.pdbx_description
1 polymer ?
#
loop_
_entity_poly.entity_id
_entity_poly.type
_entity_poly.pdbx_seq_one_letter_code
_entity_poly.pdbx_strand_id
1 'polypeptide(L)'
;MKRMTISNVNLLYLFMAVLLITVGTIVQSMNAELGLIATEFLLVLMPTVLFAFWTRDGMKKIFRLNPLPLREGILIVSIAILFYPVSIIGNLIVINLLDSIGWYRPIPFPTATNAQEYVLLIFAVAVSAGICEEFLFRGLIMKAYGRYGPNRAILSTAVLFGLFHFNLQNLAA
;
A
#
# COMPACT_ATOMS: atom_id res chain seq x y z
N MET A 1 -22.44 13.74 -10.33
CA MET A 1 -21.52 12.94 -9.47
C MET A 1 -22.30 11.79 -8.83
N LYS A 2 -21.81 10.55 -8.91
CA LYS A 2 -22.43 9.39 -8.26
C LYS A 2 -21.84 9.21 -6.85
N ARG A 3 -22.57 8.53 -5.95
CA ARG A 3 -22.00 8.08 -4.66
C ARG A 3 -21.00 6.95 -4.91
N MET A 4 -20.04 6.82 -4.03
CA MET A 4 -19.07 5.73 -4.06
C MET A 4 -19.77 4.39 -3.80
N THR A 5 -19.44 3.38 -4.64
CA THR A 5 -19.88 2.00 -4.46
C THR A 5 -18.65 1.09 -4.37
N ILE A 6 -18.77 -0.07 -3.72
CA ILE A 6 -17.68 -1.06 -3.66
C ILE A 6 -17.29 -1.50 -5.07
N SER A 7 -18.26 -1.67 -5.98
CA SER A 7 -17.96 -2.03 -7.36
C SER A 7 -17.05 -1.01 -8.04
N ASN A 8 -17.31 0.30 -7.88
CA ASN A 8 -16.49 1.33 -8.49
C ASN A 8 -15.09 1.41 -7.87
N VAL A 9 -14.99 1.19 -6.56
CA VAL A 9 -13.71 1.17 -5.83
C VAL A 9 -12.88 -0.06 -6.21
N ASN A 10 -13.51 -1.23 -6.34
CA ASN A 10 -12.85 -2.45 -6.80
C ASN A 10 -12.43 -2.33 -8.28
N LEU A 11 -13.21 -1.64 -9.11
CA LEU A 11 -12.82 -1.37 -10.49
C LEU A 11 -11.62 -0.42 -10.56
N LEU A 12 -11.59 0.61 -9.71
CA LEU A 12 -10.41 1.49 -9.59
C LEU A 12 -9.19 0.70 -9.10
N TYR A 13 -9.35 -0.14 -8.08
CA TYR A 13 -8.31 -1.02 -7.58
C TYR A 13 -7.75 -1.92 -8.69
N LEU A 14 -8.63 -2.57 -9.47
CA LEU A 14 -8.22 -3.41 -10.59
C LEU A 14 -7.50 -2.60 -11.67
N PHE A 15 -7.98 -1.39 -11.96
CA PHE A 15 -7.34 -0.49 -12.90
C PHE A 15 -5.92 -0.10 -12.45
N MET A 16 -5.75 0.29 -11.19
CA MET A 16 -4.42 0.61 -10.63
C MET A 16 -3.51 -0.62 -10.60
N ALA A 17 -4.05 -1.80 -10.27
CA ALA A 17 -3.32 -3.07 -10.31
C ALA A 17 -2.75 -3.35 -11.71
N VAL A 18 -3.55 -3.16 -12.77
CA VAL A 18 -3.09 -3.30 -14.15
C VAL A 18 -2.03 -2.25 -14.50
N LEU A 19 -2.20 -0.99 -14.07
CA LEU A 19 -1.22 0.07 -14.29
C LEU A 19 0.12 -0.23 -13.59
N LEU A 20 0.10 -0.76 -12.37
CA LEU A 20 1.29 -1.15 -11.63
C LEU A 20 2.09 -2.23 -12.37
N ILE A 21 1.42 -3.30 -12.80
CA ILE A 21 2.08 -4.41 -13.51
C ILE A 21 2.62 -3.95 -14.88
N THR A 22 1.94 -3.02 -15.54
CA THR A 22 2.33 -2.55 -16.89
C THR A 22 3.24 -1.32 -16.84
N VAL A 23 2.67 -0.15 -16.59
CA VAL A 23 3.36 1.14 -16.56
C VAL A 23 4.36 1.21 -15.41
N GLY A 24 3.99 0.70 -14.22
CA GLY A 24 4.87 0.70 -13.05
C GLY A 24 6.17 -0.06 -13.32
N THR A 25 6.07 -1.28 -13.90
CA THR A 25 7.24 -2.08 -14.30
C THR A 25 8.13 -1.35 -15.31
N ILE A 26 7.54 -0.72 -16.33
CA ILE A 26 8.30 0.04 -17.34
C ILE A 26 9.05 1.19 -16.68
N VAL A 27 8.36 2.00 -15.87
CA VAL A 27 8.93 3.18 -15.22
C VAL A 27 10.03 2.79 -14.23
N GLN A 28 9.84 1.75 -13.43
CA GLN A 28 10.85 1.24 -12.49
C GLN A 28 12.07 0.62 -13.19
N SER A 29 11.90 0.04 -14.38
CA SER A 29 13.01 -0.51 -15.16
C SER A 29 13.96 0.56 -15.71
N MET A 30 13.48 1.80 -15.88
CA MET A 30 14.31 2.92 -16.34
C MET A 30 15.17 3.49 -15.22
N ASN A 31 14.58 3.65 -14.02
CA ASN A 31 15.26 4.06 -12.81
C ASN A 31 14.46 3.55 -11.61
N ALA A 32 15.06 2.71 -10.77
CA ALA A 32 14.34 2.06 -9.67
C ALA A 32 13.82 3.07 -8.63
N GLU A 33 14.65 4.01 -8.20
CA GLU A 33 14.34 4.94 -7.10
C GLU A 33 13.26 5.94 -7.50
N LEU A 34 13.48 6.66 -8.61
CA LEU A 34 12.51 7.61 -9.14
C LEU A 34 11.27 6.89 -9.67
N GLY A 35 11.43 5.66 -10.16
CA GLY A 35 10.33 4.87 -10.66
C GLY A 35 9.39 4.40 -9.55
N LEU A 36 9.91 4.07 -8.38
CA LEU A 36 9.11 3.78 -7.19
C LEU A 36 8.30 5.01 -6.76
N ILE A 37 8.97 6.17 -6.64
CA ILE A 37 8.30 7.44 -6.28
C ILE A 37 7.20 7.78 -7.30
N ALA A 38 7.52 7.71 -8.60
CA ALA A 38 6.57 7.99 -9.67
C ALA A 38 5.39 7.00 -9.65
N THR A 39 5.64 5.72 -9.39
CA THR A 39 4.60 4.70 -9.28
C THR A 39 3.64 5.03 -8.14
N GLU A 40 4.16 5.33 -6.95
CA GLU A 40 3.34 5.68 -5.78
C GLU A 40 2.49 6.94 -6.03
N PHE A 41 3.12 8.05 -6.41
CA PHE A 41 2.39 9.30 -6.54
C PHE A 41 1.48 9.36 -7.77
N LEU A 42 1.93 8.84 -8.93
CA LEU A 42 1.20 8.96 -10.19
C LEU A 42 0.24 7.80 -10.44
N LEU A 43 0.58 6.58 -10.03
CA LEU A 43 -0.24 5.40 -10.33
C LEU A 43 -1.12 4.98 -9.14
N VAL A 44 -0.76 5.34 -7.91
CA VAL A 44 -1.55 4.99 -6.71
C VAL A 44 -2.31 6.22 -6.17
N LEU A 45 -1.60 7.29 -5.78
CA LEU A 45 -2.22 8.44 -5.13
C LEU A 45 -3.08 9.26 -6.10
N MET A 46 -2.57 9.59 -7.29
CA MET A 46 -3.30 10.43 -8.23
C MET A 46 -4.68 9.83 -8.61
N PRO A 47 -4.83 8.56 -9.04
CA PRO A 47 -6.14 8.00 -9.34
C PRO A 47 -7.05 7.95 -8.12
N THR A 48 -6.50 7.69 -6.93
CA THR A 48 -7.24 7.66 -5.66
C THR A 48 -7.82 9.03 -5.32
N VAL A 49 -7.02 10.09 -5.39
CA VAL A 49 -7.45 11.47 -5.09
C VAL A 49 -8.45 11.95 -6.14
N LEU A 50 -8.18 11.70 -7.42
CA LEU A 50 -9.08 12.03 -8.52
C LEU A 50 -10.45 11.35 -8.35
N PHE A 51 -10.46 10.05 -8.04
CA PHE A 51 -11.70 9.32 -7.78
C PHE A 51 -12.46 9.92 -6.60
N ALA A 52 -11.78 10.20 -5.49
CA ALA A 52 -12.38 10.80 -4.30
C ALA A 52 -12.96 12.19 -4.60
N PHE A 53 -12.29 12.99 -5.43
CA PHE A 53 -12.75 14.29 -5.89
C PHE A 53 -14.02 14.21 -6.74
N TRP A 54 -14.14 13.22 -7.64
CA TRP A 54 -15.30 13.05 -8.51
C TRP A 54 -16.52 12.38 -7.86
N THR A 55 -16.36 11.79 -6.68
CA THR A 55 -17.47 11.17 -5.92
C THR A 55 -18.26 12.20 -5.12
N ARG A 56 -19.57 11.96 -4.93
CA ARG A 56 -20.41 12.82 -4.07
C ARG A 56 -20.04 12.77 -2.59
N ASP A 57 -19.32 11.75 -2.15
CA ASP A 57 -18.94 11.60 -0.74
C ASP A 57 -17.88 12.63 -0.34
N GLY A 58 -17.02 13.02 -1.27
CA GLY A 58 -16.04 14.09 -1.13
C GLY A 58 -14.81 13.69 -0.31
N MET A 59 -13.68 14.34 -0.61
CA MET A 59 -12.35 14.01 -0.04
C MET A 59 -12.33 14.01 1.49
N LYS A 60 -12.98 14.98 2.14
CA LYS A 60 -13.00 15.08 3.62
C LYS A 60 -13.62 13.85 4.29
N LYS A 61 -14.70 13.29 3.72
CA LYS A 61 -15.38 12.11 4.28
C LYS A 61 -14.65 10.81 3.97
N ILE A 62 -13.89 10.77 2.89
CA ILE A 62 -13.11 9.62 2.45
C ILE A 62 -11.80 9.54 3.25
N PHE A 63 -10.96 10.57 3.17
CA PHE A 63 -9.60 10.53 3.74
C PHE A 63 -9.53 10.82 5.23
N ARG A 64 -10.55 11.50 5.80
CA ARG A 64 -10.65 11.74 7.25
C ARG A 64 -9.32 12.21 7.88
N LEU A 65 -8.67 13.17 7.25
CA LEU A 65 -7.40 13.78 7.68
C LEU A 65 -7.60 14.63 8.94
N ASN A 66 -7.84 13.96 10.06
CA ASN A 66 -7.98 14.57 11.38
C ASN A 66 -6.59 14.64 12.03
N PRO A 67 -6.31 15.66 12.86
CA PRO A 67 -5.07 15.74 13.60
C PRO A 67 -4.91 14.51 14.50
N LEU A 68 -3.70 13.94 14.50
CA LEU A 68 -3.35 12.79 15.32
C LEU A 68 -2.87 13.26 16.71
N PRO A 69 -3.52 12.87 17.81
CA PRO A 69 -3.01 13.14 19.15
C PRO A 69 -1.65 12.47 19.38
N LEU A 70 -0.74 13.14 20.09
CA LEU A 70 0.62 12.63 20.35
C LEU A 70 0.62 11.22 20.96
N ARG A 71 -0.31 10.95 21.89
CA ARG A 71 -0.49 9.62 22.51
C ARG A 71 -0.78 8.54 21.48
N GLU A 72 -1.64 8.83 20.51
CA GLU A 72 -1.98 7.88 19.45
C GLU A 72 -0.80 7.68 18.50
N GLY A 73 -0.04 8.75 18.20
CA GLY A 73 1.21 8.65 17.45
C GLY A 73 2.23 7.73 18.11
N ILE A 74 2.45 7.89 19.42
CA ILE A 74 3.36 7.01 20.19
C ILE A 74 2.87 5.56 20.14
N LEU A 75 1.56 5.32 20.27
CA LEU A 75 0.99 3.98 20.18
C LEU A 75 1.21 3.36 18.80
N ILE A 76 0.98 4.10 17.72
CA ILE A 76 1.20 3.63 16.34
C ILE A 76 2.66 3.22 16.15
N VAL A 77 3.61 4.07 16.55
CA VAL A 77 5.05 3.77 16.45
C VAL A 77 5.42 2.55 17.30
N SER A 78 4.89 2.47 18.52
CA SER A 78 5.15 1.34 19.41
C SER A 78 4.61 0.03 18.84
N ILE A 79 3.39 0.05 18.29
CA ILE A 79 2.78 -1.11 17.62
C ILE A 79 3.63 -1.52 16.42
N ALA A 80 4.06 -0.57 15.58
CA ALA A 80 4.89 -0.87 14.41
C ALA A 80 6.21 -1.56 14.80
N ILE A 81 6.91 -1.06 15.82
CA ILE A 81 8.15 -1.65 16.32
C ILE A 81 7.91 -3.04 16.93
N LEU A 82 6.88 -3.17 17.77
CA LEU A 82 6.58 -4.43 18.45
C LEU A 82 6.02 -5.51 17.51
N PHE A 83 5.39 -5.12 16.40
CA PHE A 83 4.88 -6.03 15.39
C PHE A 83 5.97 -6.48 14.41
N TYR A 84 7.08 -5.75 14.29
CA TYR A 84 8.17 -6.09 13.37
C TYR A 84 8.71 -7.53 13.52
N PRO A 85 8.93 -8.09 14.72
CA PRO A 85 9.30 -9.50 14.88
C PRO A 85 8.23 -10.46 14.36
N VAL A 86 6.95 -10.12 14.51
CA VAL A 86 5.82 -10.93 14.01
C VAL A 86 5.86 -10.97 12.48
N SER A 87 6.07 -9.82 11.83
CA SER A 87 6.26 -9.72 10.38
C SER A 87 7.46 -10.54 9.89
N ILE A 88 8.60 -10.50 10.60
CA ILE A 88 9.77 -11.32 10.25
C ILE A 88 9.43 -12.81 10.33
N ILE A 89 8.79 -13.26 11.40
CA ILE A 89 8.43 -14.68 11.59
C ILE A 89 7.44 -15.12 10.51
N GLY A 90 6.40 -14.33 10.23
CA GLY A 90 5.42 -14.60 9.18
C GLY A 90 6.08 -14.73 7.81
N ASN A 91 6.98 -13.80 7.49
CA ASN A 91 7.76 -13.81 6.27
C ASN A 91 8.64 -15.07 6.16
N LEU A 92 9.37 -15.43 7.22
CA LEU A 92 10.20 -16.63 7.25
C LEU A 92 9.39 -17.91 7.03
N ILE A 93 8.19 -18.03 7.61
CA ILE A 93 7.31 -19.18 7.39
C ILE A 93 6.96 -19.30 5.91
N VAL A 94 6.60 -18.20 5.25
CA VAL A 94 6.23 -18.22 3.84
C VAL A 94 7.43 -18.48 2.92
N ILE A 95 8.60 -17.91 3.22
CA ILE A 95 9.83 -18.22 2.48
C ILE A 95 10.12 -19.73 2.54
N ASN A 96 10.11 -20.32 3.74
CA ASN A 96 10.38 -21.76 3.90
C ASN A 96 9.34 -22.63 3.17
N LEU A 97 8.06 -22.26 3.22
CA LEU A 97 7.01 -22.97 2.49
C LEU A 97 7.23 -22.88 0.97
N LEU A 98 7.51 -21.69 0.44
CA LEU A 98 7.76 -21.46 -0.98
C LEU A 98 9.04 -22.16 -1.46
N ASP A 99 10.07 -22.18 -0.64
CA ASP A 99 11.34 -22.86 -0.94
C ASP A 99 11.15 -24.38 -0.99
N SER A 100 10.33 -24.94 -0.08
CA SER A 100 10.02 -26.38 -0.06
C SER A 100 9.36 -26.91 -1.34
N ILE A 101 8.68 -26.03 -2.09
CA ILE A 101 8.05 -26.34 -3.39
C ILE A 101 8.84 -25.77 -4.58
N GLY A 102 10.03 -25.21 -4.36
CA GLY A 102 10.90 -24.65 -5.41
C GLY A 102 10.41 -23.34 -6.04
N TRP A 103 9.43 -22.67 -5.41
CA TRP A 103 8.80 -21.45 -5.92
C TRP A 103 9.36 -20.16 -5.30
N TYR A 104 10.28 -20.27 -4.35
CA TYR A 104 10.97 -19.11 -3.83
C TYR A 104 11.83 -18.44 -4.92
N ARG A 105 11.62 -17.14 -5.11
CA ARG A 105 12.39 -16.28 -6.02
C ARG A 105 12.73 -15.00 -5.26
N PRO A 106 13.99 -14.79 -4.83
CA PRO A 106 14.36 -13.56 -4.16
C PRO A 106 14.21 -12.39 -5.15
N ILE A 107 13.44 -11.38 -4.75
CA ILE A 107 13.33 -10.14 -5.52
C ILE A 107 14.52 -9.26 -5.12
N PRO A 108 15.39 -8.86 -6.06
CA PRO A 108 16.49 -7.96 -5.75
C PRO A 108 15.90 -6.62 -5.31
N PHE A 109 16.25 -6.19 -4.09
CA PHE A 109 15.86 -4.89 -3.57
C PHE A 109 17.00 -3.91 -3.79
N PRO A 110 16.75 -2.67 -4.23
CA PRO A 110 17.79 -1.66 -4.34
C PRO A 110 18.46 -1.43 -2.98
N THR A 111 19.79 -1.44 -2.97
CA THR A 111 20.59 -1.18 -1.77
C THR A 111 21.34 0.13 -1.94
N ALA A 112 21.31 0.97 -0.92
CA ALA A 112 22.06 2.23 -0.93
C ALA A 112 23.55 1.98 -0.67
N THR A 113 24.40 2.70 -1.42
CA THR A 113 25.86 2.68 -1.27
C THR A 113 26.40 3.89 -0.51
N ASN A 114 25.59 4.94 -0.39
CA ASN A 114 25.93 6.18 0.30
C ASN A 114 24.70 6.77 1.04
N ALA A 115 24.95 7.78 1.87
CA ALA A 115 23.91 8.40 2.69
C ALA A 115 22.80 9.08 1.87
N GLN A 116 23.13 9.64 0.70
CA GLN A 116 22.16 10.32 -0.17
C GLN A 116 21.18 9.30 -0.77
N GLU A 117 21.70 8.20 -1.32
CA GLU A 117 20.90 7.07 -1.82
C GLU A 117 20.05 6.46 -0.69
N TYR A 118 20.59 6.35 0.52
CA TYR A 118 19.84 5.80 1.65
C TYR A 118 18.63 6.67 2.01
N VAL A 119 18.81 7.99 2.07
CA VAL A 119 17.70 8.92 2.33
C VAL A 119 16.68 8.89 1.20
N LEU A 120 17.14 8.84 -0.05
CA LEU A 120 16.25 8.74 -1.21
C LEU A 120 15.44 7.44 -1.18
N LEU A 121 16.08 6.32 -0.83
CA LEU A 121 15.42 5.02 -0.75
C LEU A 121 14.41 4.96 0.39
N ILE A 122 14.72 5.52 1.58
CA ILE A 122 13.75 5.67 2.67
C ILE A 122 12.55 6.49 2.19
N PHE A 123 12.81 7.60 1.50
CA PHE A 123 11.73 8.44 0.99
C PHE A 123 10.87 7.69 -0.02
N ALA A 124 11.47 6.94 -0.94
CA ALA A 124 10.77 6.16 -1.95
C ALA A 124 9.93 5.02 -1.35
N VAL A 125 10.51 4.22 -0.45
CA VAL A 125 9.91 2.96 0.01
C VAL A 125 9.05 3.15 1.26
N ALA A 126 9.43 4.03 2.17
CA ALA A 126 8.70 4.19 3.44
C ALA A 126 7.75 5.39 3.41
N VAL A 127 8.26 6.57 3.01
CA VAL A 127 7.47 7.81 3.07
C VAL A 127 6.45 7.86 1.94
N SER A 128 6.89 7.63 0.70
CA SER A 128 6.01 7.72 -0.48
C SER A 128 4.93 6.65 -0.44
N ALA A 129 5.31 5.38 -0.24
CA ALA A 129 4.36 4.29 -0.09
C ALA A 129 3.43 4.52 1.12
N GLY A 130 3.98 4.86 2.29
CA GLY A 130 3.17 5.11 3.49
C GLY A 130 2.10 6.19 3.29
N ILE A 131 2.38 7.26 2.55
CA ILE A 131 1.38 8.29 2.22
C ILE A 131 0.37 7.76 1.19
N CYS A 132 0.85 7.21 0.08
CA CYS A 132 -0.01 6.86 -1.06
C CYS A 132 -0.94 5.68 -0.72
N GLU A 133 -0.41 4.67 -0.04
CA GLU A 133 -1.14 3.50 0.41
C GLU A 133 -2.17 3.84 1.50
N GLU A 134 -1.87 4.76 2.43
CA GLU A 134 -2.85 5.19 3.43
C GLU A 134 -4.07 5.85 2.78
N PHE A 135 -3.88 6.68 1.75
CA PHE A 135 -4.99 7.29 1.01
C PHE A 135 -5.85 6.24 0.30
N LEU A 136 -5.21 5.24 -0.33
CA LEU A 136 -5.92 4.20 -1.06
C LEU A 136 -6.61 3.22 -0.10
N PHE A 137 -5.85 2.58 0.79
CA PHE A 137 -6.33 1.46 1.58
C PHE A 137 -7.13 1.91 2.80
N ARG A 138 -6.60 2.81 3.64
CA ARG A 138 -7.31 3.30 4.84
C ARG A 138 -8.31 4.39 4.54
N GLY A 139 -8.03 5.24 3.56
CA GLY A 139 -8.97 6.23 3.06
C GLY A 139 -10.07 5.59 2.23
N LEU A 140 -9.77 5.26 0.98
CA LEU A 140 -10.79 4.93 -0.02
C LEU A 140 -11.41 3.54 0.17
N ILE A 141 -10.60 2.49 0.20
CA ILE A 141 -11.06 1.09 0.22
C ILE A 141 -11.75 0.79 1.56
N MET A 142 -11.10 1.07 2.70
CA MET A 142 -11.69 0.80 4.02
C MET A 142 -13.01 1.56 4.22
N LYS A 143 -13.13 2.80 3.72
CA LYS A 143 -14.39 3.54 3.73
C LYS A 143 -15.49 2.85 2.92
N ALA A 144 -15.17 2.31 1.75
CA ALA A 144 -16.12 1.64 0.88
C ALA A 144 -16.67 0.34 1.49
N TYR A 145 -15.79 -0.44 2.13
CA TYR A 145 -16.11 -1.68 2.82
C TYR A 145 -16.70 -1.48 4.22
N GLY A 146 -16.53 -0.30 4.83
CA GLY A 146 -17.08 0.06 6.15
C GLY A 146 -18.60 -0.13 6.28
N ARG A 147 -19.34 -0.16 5.16
CA ARG A 147 -20.78 -0.49 5.14
C ARG A 147 -21.10 -1.87 5.72
N TYR A 148 -20.14 -2.79 5.72
CA TYR A 148 -20.31 -4.17 6.21
C TYR A 148 -19.81 -4.36 7.64
N GLY A 149 -19.49 -3.27 8.34
CA GLY A 149 -18.96 -3.28 9.69
C GLY A 149 -17.43 -3.24 9.74
N PRO A 150 -16.85 -2.91 10.91
CA PRO A 150 -15.43 -2.64 11.07
C PRO A 150 -14.55 -3.86 10.77
N ASN A 151 -14.90 -5.03 11.29
CA ASN A 151 -14.09 -6.24 11.14
C ASN A 151 -13.97 -6.67 9.67
N ARG A 152 -15.07 -6.61 8.91
CA ARG A 152 -15.07 -6.95 7.48
C ARG A 152 -14.29 -5.93 6.67
N ALA A 153 -14.40 -4.64 7.00
CA ALA A 153 -13.61 -3.60 6.33
C ALA A 153 -12.11 -3.80 6.57
N ILE A 154 -11.68 -4.06 7.80
CA ILE A 154 -10.28 -4.32 8.15
C ILE A 154 -9.77 -5.54 7.37
N LEU A 155 -10.49 -6.66 7.44
CA LEU A 155 -10.07 -7.90 6.79
C LEU A 155 -10.00 -7.76 5.27
N SER A 156 -11.04 -7.21 4.63
CA SER A 156 -11.06 -7.02 3.18
C SER A 156 -9.96 -6.06 2.72
N THR A 157 -9.74 -4.95 3.44
CA THR A 157 -8.66 -4.02 3.09
C THR A 157 -7.28 -4.63 3.29
N ALA A 158 -7.04 -5.42 4.35
CA ALA A 158 -5.76 -6.09 4.58
C ALA A 158 -5.43 -7.11 3.48
N VAL A 159 -6.42 -7.92 3.07
CA VAL A 159 -6.24 -8.87 1.96
C VAL A 159 -5.95 -8.13 0.65
N LEU A 160 -6.72 -7.08 0.33
CA LEU A 160 -6.47 -6.30 -0.88
C LEU A 160 -5.10 -5.60 -0.85
N PHE A 161 -4.65 -5.14 0.32
CA PHE A 161 -3.33 -4.55 0.50
C PHE A 161 -2.20 -5.54 0.14
N GLY A 162 -2.23 -6.74 0.73
CA GLY A 162 -1.23 -7.77 0.44
C GLY A 162 -1.24 -8.21 -1.03
N LEU A 163 -2.43 -8.35 -1.64
CA LEU A 163 -2.56 -8.70 -3.06
C LEU A 163 -2.03 -7.62 -4.00
N PHE A 164 -2.03 -6.35 -3.59
CA PHE A 164 -1.58 -5.22 -4.40
C PHE A 164 -0.07 -5.22 -4.66
N HIS A 165 0.68 -6.01 -3.89
CA HIS A 165 2.13 -6.14 -4.03
C HIS A 165 2.54 -7.23 -5.04
N PHE A 166 1.59 -8.01 -5.57
CA PHE A 166 1.83 -9.08 -6.55
C PHE A 166 2.92 -10.09 -6.16
N ASN A 167 3.14 -10.28 -4.87
CA ASN A 167 4.07 -11.26 -4.31
C ASN A 167 3.40 -11.98 -3.14
N LEU A 168 3.37 -13.31 -3.20
CA LEU A 168 2.74 -14.14 -2.16
C LEU A 168 3.42 -13.98 -0.79
N GLN A 169 4.72 -13.67 -0.78
CA GLN A 169 5.48 -13.35 0.43
C GLN A 169 4.89 -12.15 1.18
N ASN A 170 4.42 -11.14 0.45
CA ASN A 170 3.89 -9.89 1.03
C ASN A 170 2.47 -10.04 1.59
N LEU A 171 1.79 -11.17 1.34
CA LEU A 171 0.47 -11.44 1.92
C LEU A 171 0.56 -11.88 3.40
N ALA A 172 1.72 -12.40 3.83
CA ALA A 172 1.95 -12.93 5.17
C ALA A 172 2.97 -12.13 5.99
N ALA A 173 3.48 -11.03 5.42
CA ALA A 173 4.42 -10.11 6.06
C ALA A 173 3.68 -9.05 6.89
#